data_AF-A0A6P0NBE4-F1
#
_entry.id   AF-A0A6P0NBE4-F1
#
_cell.length_a   1.000
_cell.length_b   1.000
_cell.length_c   1.000
_cell.angle_alpha   90.00
_cell.angle_beta   90.00
_cell.angle_gamma   90.00
#
_symmetry.space_group_name_H-M   'P 1'
#
loop_
_entity.id
_entity.type
_entity.pdbx_description
1 polymer ?
#
loop_
_entity_poly.entity_id
_entity_poly.type
_entity_poly.pdbx_seq_one_letter_code
_entity_poly.pdbx_strand_id
1 'polypeptide(L)'
;TITANESVMLSGTTVEERGRINSNARPGAIGNAGRVVVETPVLQLRDGAQIRSINRGNNRDRGNITVRAKVVSAIGTSPDGIFPSALVTATLVGTGPGGNLTIETERLLVSDEAVFSSRTRGAGDAGTITIRATELEVSDGGQVIASSSGDGQAGDIILNVNDIDVTGISEDPRFPSRIAAFSVENSPAGSVTITSNNLAVRDGAEISVSARGNGDNAKAGNLDITAESILLDGGATLSAEVNAGDKGNIDLDSELIVMRDRSNITTNATGDATGGNITIDTDLLVALDNSDITANAENSFGGRVIINALGIFGTEFREQQTPDSDITASSERGASFSGTVEINAPSADPSAVLFELPETFVNPKLLVATGCGTDEGNQFTQFGRGGLPTDPTQPLVGETLWMDLRPLPRHTARRRKNRVHAANAANPGNSRRSRIVEANRWIVNKDGVVELVADSVQSSPFISWFEPYYCLR
;
A
#
# COMPACT_ATOMS: atom_id res chain seq x y z
N THR A 1 -12.51 9.17 25.23
CA THR A 1 -13.04 9.34 23.86
C THR A 1 -12.70 10.73 23.40
N ILE A 2 -12.27 10.87 22.16
CA ILE A 2 -11.98 12.14 21.48
C ILE A 2 -12.90 12.19 20.27
N THR A 3 -13.75 13.20 20.21
CA THR A 3 -14.68 13.41 19.09
C THR A 3 -14.44 14.80 18.53
N ALA A 4 -14.20 14.90 17.22
CA ALA A 4 -14.00 16.16 16.52
C ALA A 4 -14.86 16.20 15.25
N ASN A 5 -15.43 17.37 14.94
CA ASN A 5 -16.32 17.52 13.79
C ASN A 5 -15.58 17.73 12.47
N GLU A 6 -14.27 18.03 12.51
CA GLU A 6 -13.46 18.32 11.33
C GLU A 6 -12.23 17.41 11.27
N SER A 7 -11.31 17.57 12.21
CA SER A 7 -10.06 16.80 12.22
C SER A 7 -9.48 16.67 13.62
N VAL A 8 -8.71 15.61 13.84
CA VAL A 8 -7.76 15.46 14.94
C VAL A 8 -6.37 15.37 14.33
N MET A 9 -5.49 16.30 14.68
CA MET A 9 -4.10 16.30 14.23
C MET A 9 -3.18 16.23 15.45
N LEU A 10 -2.24 15.29 15.43
CA LEU A 10 -1.13 15.23 16.36
C LEU A 10 0.17 15.34 15.57
N SER A 11 1.08 16.17 16.04
CA SER A 11 2.45 16.28 15.51
C SER A 11 3.45 16.22 16.67
N GLY A 12 4.61 15.61 16.43
CA GLY A 12 5.77 15.63 17.33
C GLY A 12 6.85 16.59 16.82
N THR A 13 6.54 17.88 16.74
CA THR A 13 7.39 18.90 16.12
C THR A 13 8.76 19.07 16.78
N THR A 14 8.95 18.63 18.03
CA THR A 14 10.26 18.64 18.71
C THR A 14 10.49 17.38 19.57
N VAL A 15 11.75 17.12 19.93
CA VAL A 15 12.14 16.00 20.83
C VAL A 15 11.45 16.12 22.20
N GLU A 16 11.15 17.34 22.64
CA GLU A 16 10.53 17.69 23.92
C GLU A 16 8.99 17.76 23.84
N GLU A 17 8.42 18.21 22.71
CA GLU A 17 6.98 18.33 22.48
C GLU A 17 6.48 17.23 21.54
N ARG A 18 6.16 16.08 22.13
CA ARG A 18 5.61 14.94 21.39
C ARG A 18 4.10 14.93 21.53
N GLY A 19 3.37 15.13 20.42
CA GLY A 19 1.93 14.92 20.38
C GLY A 19 1.58 13.50 20.79
N ARG A 20 0.99 13.33 21.99
CA ARG A 20 0.74 12.01 22.58
C ARG A 20 -0.63 11.90 23.24
N ILE A 21 -1.33 10.82 22.92
CA ILE A 21 -2.50 10.35 23.67
C ILE A 21 -2.13 9.01 24.30
N ASN A 22 -2.18 8.93 25.62
CA ASN A 22 -1.75 7.75 26.37
C ASN A 22 -2.88 7.20 27.25
N SER A 23 -3.07 5.89 27.19
CA SER A 23 -3.85 5.14 28.17
C SER A 23 -3.01 3.99 28.71
N ASN A 24 -2.39 4.17 29.89
CA ASN A 24 -1.42 3.21 30.41
C ASN A 24 -1.85 2.63 31.76
N ALA A 25 -1.77 1.30 31.91
CA ALA A 25 -1.78 0.65 33.21
C ALA A 25 -0.35 0.64 33.81
N ARG A 26 -0.24 0.82 35.12
CA ARG A 26 1.03 0.75 35.86
C ARG A 26 1.38 -0.69 36.25
N PRO A 27 2.66 -1.01 36.52
CA PRO A 27 3.05 -2.30 37.10
C PRO A 27 2.24 -2.63 38.35
N GLY A 28 1.74 -3.87 38.44
CA GLY A 28 0.91 -4.32 39.57
C GLY A 28 -0.54 -3.82 39.56
N ALA A 29 -0.96 -3.04 38.54
CA ALA A 29 -2.35 -2.65 38.40
C ALA A 29 -3.24 -3.88 38.15
N ILE A 30 -4.31 -3.99 38.95
CA ILE A 30 -5.38 -4.97 38.78
C ILE A 30 -6.60 -4.40 38.03
N GLY A 31 -6.67 -3.08 37.90
CA GLY A 31 -7.73 -2.37 37.17
C GLY A 31 -7.45 -2.28 35.66
N ASN A 32 -8.51 -2.19 34.88
CA ASN A 32 -8.51 -2.20 33.41
C ASN A 32 -7.64 -1.09 32.81
N ALA A 33 -6.89 -1.37 31.75
CA ALA A 33 -6.28 -0.31 30.95
C ALA A 33 -7.40 0.48 30.24
N GLY A 34 -7.29 1.81 30.21
CA GLY A 34 -8.33 2.66 29.63
C GLY A 34 -8.44 2.47 28.11
N ARG A 35 -9.66 2.65 27.59
CA ARG A 35 -9.93 2.62 26.15
C ARG A 35 -9.66 3.99 25.53
N VAL A 36 -8.98 4.01 24.39
CA VAL A 36 -8.87 5.21 23.55
C VAL A 36 -9.82 5.06 22.36
N VAL A 37 -10.71 6.02 22.19
CA VAL A 37 -11.63 6.08 21.06
C VAL A 37 -11.44 7.43 20.40
N VAL A 38 -11.20 7.44 19.09
CA VAL A 38 -11.05 8.66 18.27
C VAL A 38 -12.08 8.62 17.15
N GLU A 39 -12.96 9.60 17.11
CA GLU A 39 -14.02 9.75 16.11
C GLU A 39 -13.91 11.14 15.46
N THR A 40 -13.58 11.17 14.17
CA THR A 40 -13.30 12.42 13.46
C THR A 40 -13.33 12.17 11.96
N PRO A 41 -13.72 13.12 11.09
CA PRO A 41 -13.57 12.94 9.66
C PRO A 41 -12.12 12.65 9.23
N VAL A 42 -11.15 13.32 9.85
CA VAL A 42 -9.72 13.14 9.54
C VAL A 42 -8.91 12.93 10.82
N LEU A 43 -8.07 11.90 10.86
CA LEU A 43 -7.03 11.70 11.87
C LEU A 43 -5.65 11.75 11.22
N GLN A 44 -4.78 12.65 11.68
CA GLN A 44 -3.40 12.75 11.21
C GLN A 44 -2.41 12.59 12.37
N LEU A 45 -1.45 11.69 12.21
CA LEU A 45 -0.29 11.52 13.07
C LEU A 45 0.95 11.85 12.26
N ARG A 46 1.70 12.87 12.66
CA ARG A 46 2.91 13.31 11.95
C ARG A 46 4.09 13.45 12.88
N ASP A 47 5.29 13.36 12.32
CA ASP A 47 6.53 13.74 12.97
C ASP A 47 6.73 13.05 14.33
N GLY A 48 6.42 11.76 14.43
CA GLY A 48 6.58 10.99 15.66
C GLY A 48 5.44 11.14 16.69
N ALA A 49 4.28 11.64 16.26
CA ALA A 49 3.07 11.70 17.07
C ALA A 49 2.48 10.31 17.34
N GLN A 50 2.03 10.05 18.57
CA GLN A 50 1.66 8.69 19.00
C GLN A 50 0.36 8.63 19.79
N ILE A 51 -0.54 7.75 19.40
CA ILE A 51 -1.66 7.31 20.23
C ILE A 51 -1.35 5.91 20.73
N ARG A 52 -1.34 5.71 22.04
CA ARG A 52 -0.94 4.44 22.61
C ARG A 52 -1.79 4.00 23.78
N SER A 53 -1.88 2.69 23.91
CA SER A 53 -2.45 2.00 25.05
C SER A 53 -1.48 0.92 25.52
N ILE A 54 -0.92 1.08 26.71
CA ILE A 54 0.11 0.16 27.23
C ILE A 54 -0.35 -0.49 28.52
N ASN A 55 -0.42 -1.81 28.50
CA ASN A 55 -0.63 -2.62 29.68
C ASN A 55 0.71 -3.01 30.34
N ARG A 56 0.83 -2.72 31.64
CA ARG A 56 1.92 -3.22 32.50
C ARG A 56 1.41 -3.98 33.72
N GLY A 57 0.08 -4.16 33.84
CA GLY A 57 -0.57 -4.78 34.98
C GLY A 57 -0.92 -6.25 34.75
N ASN A 58 -1.47 -6.89 35.78
CA ASN A 58 -1.96 -8.28 35.74
C ASN A 58 -3.49 -8.32 35.54
N ASN A 59 -4.03 -7.22 35.03
CA ASN A 59 -5.44 -6.98 34.77
C ASN A 59 -5.95 -7.88 33.63
N ARG A 60 -7.23 -8.26 33.71
CA ARG A 60 -7.88 -9.11 32.70
C ARG A 60 -8.34 -8.35 31.46
N ASP A 61 -8.51 -7.03 31.56
CA ASP A 61 -9.19 -6.22 30.57
C ASP A 61 -8.21 -5.35 29.77
N ARG A 62 -8.39 -5.42 28.46
CA ARG A 62 -7.48 -4.92 27.42
C ARG A 62 -7.73 -3.43 27.15
N GLY A 63 -6.67 -2.63 27.18
CA GLY A 63 -6.76 -1.22 26.81
C GLY A 63 -6.79 -1.09 25.29
N ASN A 64 -7.98 -1.02 24.70
CA ASN A 64 -8.12 -1.00 23.24
C ASN A 64 -7.98 0.43 22.67
N ILE A 65 -7.51 0.52 21.43
CA ILE A 65 -7.57 1.73 20.61
C ILE A 65 -8.59 1.49 19.50
N THR A 66 -9.55 2.39 19.36
CA THR A 66 -10.52 2.39 18.26
C THR A 66 -10.48 3.74 17.54
N VAL A 67 -10.25 3.71 16.23
CA VAL A 67 -10.26 4.88 15.36
C VAL A 67 -11.39 4.72 14.35
N ARG A 68 -12.26 5.72 14.26
CA ARG A 68 -13.30 5.84 13.24
C ARG A 68 -13.14 7.17 12.54
N ALA A 69 -12.73 7.12 11.28
CA ALA A 69 -12.55 8.32 10.47
C ALA A 69 -12.94 8.09 9.01
N LYS A 70 -12.89 9.14 8.18
CA LYS A 70 -12.88 8.94 6.72
C LYS A 70 -11.47 8.78 6.20
N VAL A 71 -10.54 9.53 6.79
CA VAL A 71 -9.13 9.45 6.45
C VAL A 71 -8.31 9.29 7.73
N VAL A 72 -7.42 8.31 7.72
CA VAL A 72 -6.38 8.14 8.73
C VAL A 72 -5.03 8.18 8.02
N SER A 73 -4.12 9.03 8.48
CA SER A 73 -2.75 9.07 7.96
C SER A 73 -1.73 9.11 9.10
N ALA A 74 -0.77 8.19 9.07
CA ALA A 74 0.40 8.24 9.92
C ALA A 74 1.65 8.35 9.03
N ILE A 75 2.43 9.40 9.26
CA ILE A 75 3.54 9.78 8.38
C ILE A 75 4.75 10.15 9.23
N GLY A 76 5.90 9.59 8.91
CA GLY A 76 7.18 10.06 9.39
C GLY A 76 7.56 9.60 10.79
N THR A 77 8.78 9.95 11.18
CA THR A 77 9.33 9.80 12.53
C THR A 77 9.55 11.18 13.16
N SER A 78 9.84 11.21 14.46
CA SER A 78 10.24 12.43 15.15
C SER A 78 11.53 12.99 14.55
N PRO A 79 11.84 14.29 14.74
CA PRO A 79 13.04 14.91 14.14
C PRO A 79 14.39 14.25 14.47
N ASP A 80 14.45 13.46 15.54
CA ASP A 80 15.62 12.66 15.94
C ASP A 80 15.66 11.25 15.30
N GLY A 81 14.64 10.88 14.52
CA GLY A 81 14.45 9.56 13.91
C GLY A 81 14.05 8.46 14.89
N ILE A 82 13.83 8.77 16.18
CA ILE A 82 13.70 7.74 17.23
C ILE A 82 12.26 7.23 17.37
N PHE A 83 11.26 8.09 17.19
CA PHE A 83 9.86 7.75 17.44
C PHE A 83 9.05 7.82 16.16
N PRO A 84 8.48 6.70 15.70
CA PRO A 84 7.57 6.72 14.57
C PRO A 84 6.23 7.34 14.94
N SER A 85 5.60 8.00 13.97
CA SER A 85 4.18 8.33 14.02
C SER A 85 3.39 7.02 14.13
N ALA A 86 2.59 6.87 15.19
CA ALA A 86 2.14 5.53 15.55
C ALA A 86 0.80 5.41 16.28
N LEU A 87 0.11 4.32 15.98
CA LEU A 87 -0.94 3.71 16.81
C LEU A 87 -0.35 2.48 17.47
N VAL A 88 -0.34 2.42 18.81
CA VAL A 88 0.38 1.36 19.54
C VAL A 88 -0.47 0.79 20.65
N THR A 89 -0.78 -0.50 20.56
CA THR A 89 -1.19 -1.30 21.72
C THR A 89 -0.02 -2.16 22.17
N ALA A 90 0.21 -2.27 23.48
CA ALA A 90 1.31 -3.11 23.97
C ALA A 90 1.09 -3.70 25.35
N THR A 91 1.67 -4.89 25.58
CA THR A 91 1.91 -5.48 26.90
C THR A 91 3.41 -5.53 27.17
N LEU A 92 3.89 -5.01 28.31
CA LEU A 92 5.35 -4.94 28.55
C LEU A 92 5.86 -5.90 29.62
N VAL A 93 5.23 -5.98 30.80
CA VAL A 93 5.78 -6.72 31.96
C VAL A 93 4.70 -7.52 32.71
N GLY A 94 3.43 -7.33 32.34
CA GLY A 94 2.29 -7.96 33.01
C GLY A 94 1.88 -9.29 32.37
N THR A 95 1.12 -10.10 33.10
CA THR A 95 0.46 -11.31 32.57
C THR A 95 -0.86 -11.00 31.86
N GLY A 96 -1.34 -9.75 31.95
CA GLY A 96 -2.57 -9.33 31.29
C GLY A 96 -2.39 -9.24 29.77
N PRO A 97 -3.41 -9.60 28.98
CA PRO A 97 -3.30 -9.53 27.53
C PRO A 97 -3.24 -8.09 26.99
N GLY A 98 -2.72 -7.95 25.78
CA GLY A 98 -2.58 -6.71 25.03
C GLY A 98 -3.89 -6.17 24.49
N GLY A 99 -3.93 -4.84 24.35
CA GLY A 99 -5.01 -4.10 23.71
C GLY A 99 -5.18 -4.44 22.24
N ASN A 100 -6.42 -4.48 21.76
CA ASN A 100 -6.70 -4.54 20.32
C ASN A 100 -6.62 -3.13 19.71
N LEU A 101 -6.18 -3.07 18.46
CA LEU A 101 -6.21 -1.87 17.61
C LEU A 101 -7.25 -2.07 16.52
N THR A 102 -8.30 -1.25 16.52
CA THR A 102 -9.34 -1.28 15.47
C THR A 102 -9.35 0.05 14.73
N ILE A 103 -9.23 0.00 13.41
CA ILE A 103 -9.27 1.16 12.52
C ILE A 103 -10.38 0.93 11.50
N GLU A 104 -11.34 1.86 11.46
CA GLU A 104 -12.40 1.89 10.45
C GLU A 104 -12.30 3.23 9.72
N THR A 105 -11.99 3.18 8.43
CA THR A 105 -11.75 4.38 7.61
C THR A 105 -12.14 4.17 6.16
N GLU A 106 -12.25 5.23 5.35
CA GLU A 106 -12.36 5.06 3.90
C GLU A 106 -10.95 4.89 3.33
N ARG A 107 -10.01 5.76 3.74
CA ARG A 107 -8.62 5.72 3.29
C ARG A 107 -7.67 5.63 4.48
N LEU A 108 -6.70 4.73 4.40
CA LEU A 108 -5.64 4.58 5.38
C LEU A 108 -4.26 4.69 4.72
N LEU A 109 -3.43 5.61 5.23
CA LEU A 109 -2.04 5.78 4.82
C LEU A 109 -1.09 5.53 6.01
N VAL A 110 -0.11 4.67 5.80
CA VAL A 110 1.02 4.44 6.71
C VAL A 110 2.31 4.58 5.91
N SER A 111 3.00 5.71 6.04
CA SER A 111 4.19 5.99 5.22
C SER A 111 5.36 6.58 6.02
N ASP A 112 6.53 6.64 5.37
CA ASP A 112 7.75 7.26 5.91
C ASP A 112 8.09 6.70 7.31
N GLU A 113 8.23 5.38 7.42
CA GLU A 113 8.52 4.66 8.67
C GLU A 113 7.48 4.79 9.79
N ALA A 114 6.27 5.28 9.50
CA ALA A 114 5.17 5.24 10.46
C ALA A 114 4.80 3.79 10.84
N VAL A 115 4.31 3.58 12.07
CA VAL A 115 4.09 2.24 12.61
C VAL A 115 2.74 2.10 13.29
N PHE A 116 1.92 1.17 12.83
CA PHE A 116 0.80 0.63 13.58
C PHE A 116 1.19 -0.70 14.19
N SER A 117 1.02 -0.83 15.50
CA SER A 117 1.48 -2.03 16.17
C SER A 117 0.63 -2.51 17.34
N SER A 118 0.61 -3.83 17.47
CA SER A 118 0.15 -4.55 18.65
C SER A 118 1.25 -5.51 19.10
N ARG A 119 1.85 -5.27 20.27
CA ARG A 119 3.05 -6.02 20.68
C ARG A 119 3.06 -6.49 22.11
N THR A 120 3.71 -7.60 22.38
CA THR A 120 3.98 -8.07 23.75
C THR A 120 5.46 -8.28 24.02
N ARG A 121 5.88 -7.97 25.25
CA ARG A 121 7.19 -8.30 25.84
C ARG A 121 7.06 -9.08 27.14
N GLY A 122 5.83 -9.37 27.56
CA GLY A 122 5.52 -10.07 28.80
C GLY A 122 4.94 -11.45 28.54
N ALA A 123 4.40 -12.07 29.59
CA ALA A 123 3.74 -13.37 29.49
C ALA A 123 2.30 -13.30 28.96
N GLY A 124 1.70 -12.10 28.89
CA GLY A 124 0.39 -11.93 28.27
C GLY A 124 0.50 -11.79 26.75
N ASP A 125 -0.44 -12.36 26.01
CA ASP A 125 -0.48 -12.29 24.54
C ASP A 125 -0.67 -10.86 24.04
N ALA A 126 -0.17 -10.55 22.85
CA ALA A 126 -0.50 -9.30 22.17
C ALA A 126 -1.97 -9.29 21.72
N GLY A 127 -2.50 -8.10 21.44
CA GLY A 127 -3.87 -7.96 20.91
C GLY A 127 -3.91 -8.05 19.39
N THR A 128 -5.11 -8.10 18.83
CA THR A 128 -5.33 -8.14 17.38
C THR A 128 -5.31 -6.73 16.78
N ILE A 129 -4.76 -6.59 15.58
CA ILE A 129 -4.97 -5.42 14.72
C ILE A 129 -6.08 -5.74 13.73
N THR A 130 -7.12 -4.90 13.68
CA THR A 130 -8.22 -5.03 12.72
C THR A 130 -8.36 -3.74 11.93
N ILE A 131 -8.24 -3.82 10.60
CA ILE A 131 -8.40 -2.69 9.70
C ILE A 131 -9.57 -2.99 8.77
N ARG A 132 -10.53 -2.06 8.73
CA ARG A 132 -11.59 -2.04 7.73
C ARG A 132 -11.47 -0.74 6.95
N ALA A 133 -11.15 -0.85 5.67
CA ALA A 133 -10.94 0.32 4.82
C ALA A 133 -11.46 0.11 3.40
N THR A 134 -11.60 1.19 2.63
CA THR A 134 -11.71 1.07 1.18
C THR A 134 -10.31 0.96 0.58
N GLU A 135 -9.39 1.82 1.01
CA GLU A 135 -8.01 1.85 0.53
C GLU A 135 -7.03 1.77 1.71
N LEU A 136 -6.01 0.93 1.58
CA LEU A 136 -4.84 0.87 2.48
C LEU A 136 -3.57 1.02 1.66
N GLU A 137 -2.79 2.06 1.97
CA GLU A 137 -1.45 2.26 1.44
C GLU A 137 -0.42 2.13 2.57
N VAL A 138 0.57 1.26 2.37
CA VAL A 138 1.73 1.09 3.25
C VAL A 138 2.99 1.30 2.39
N SER A 139 3.60 2.48 2.51
CA SER A 139 4.65 2.94 1.60
C SER A 139 5.90 3.44 2.34
N ASP A 140 7.04 3.49 1.64
CA ASP A 140 8.28 4.12 2.11
C ASP A 140 8.70 3.73 3.55
N GLY A 141 8.66 2.43 3.83
CA GLY A 141 9.04 1.86 5.13
C GLY A 141 7.95 1.86 6.20
N GLY A 142 6.72 2.23 5.85
CA GLY A 142 5.54 2.14 6.70
C GLY A 142 5.24 0.70 7.17
N GLN A 143 4.69 0.54 8.37
CA GLN A 143 4.58 -0.78 9.00
C GLN A 143 3.26 -1.01 9.72
N VAL A 144 2.66 -2.19 9.49
CA VAL A 144 1.55 -2.73 10.29
C VAL A 144 2.04 -4.03 10.91
N ILE A 145 2.29 -4.03 12.22
CA ILE A 145 3.02 -5.12 12.88
C ILE A 145 2.31 -5.63 14.13
N ALA A 146 2.14 -6.94 14.18
CA ALA A 146 1.81 -7.64 15.41
C ALA A 146 3.01 -8.47 15.87
N SER A 147 3.48 -8.31 17.11
CA SER A 147 4.72 -9.00 17.50
C SER A 147 4.85 -9.44 18.96
N SER A 148 5.68 -10.46 19.18
CA SER A 148 6.10 -10.91 20.50
C SER A 148 7.61 -10.95 20.64
N SER A 149 8.10 -10.41 21.75
CA SER A 149 9.46 -10.57 22.24
C SER A 149 9.47 -11.01 23.71
N GLY A 150 8.48 -11.81 24.12
CA GLY A 150 8.35 -12.40 25.45
C GLY A 150 7.69 -13.77 25.36
N ASP A 151 7.14 -14.28 26.46
CA ASP A 151 6.53 -15.62 26.51
C ASP A 151 5.11 -15.66 25.89
N GLY A 152 4.42 -14.52 25.81
CA GLY A 152 3.08 -14.43 25.22
C GLY A 152 3.09 -14.56 23.70
N GLN A 153 1.98 -14.98 23.12
CA GLN A 153 1.81 -15.09 21.66
C GLN A 153 1.75 -13.69 20.99
N ALA A 154 2.32 -13.59 19.79
CA ALA A 154 2.16 -12.39 18.96
C ALA A 154 0.71 -12.25 18.44
N GLY A 155 0.26 -11.02 18.22
CA GLY A 155 -1.12 -10.78 17.85
C GLY A 155 -1.41 -11.11 16.39
N ASP A 156 -2.68 -11.25 16.04
CA ASP A 156 -3.09 -11.40 14.65
C ASP A 156 -3.31 -10.05 13.97
N ILE A 157 -3.20 -10.03 12.64
CA ILE A 157 -3.57 -8.90 11.79
C ILE A 157 -4.71 -9.35 10.88
N ILE A 158 -5.82 -8.62 10.91
CA ILE A 158 -7.01 -8.90 10.11
C ILE A 158 -7.33 -7.66 9.27
N LEU A 159 -7.21 -7.79 7.95
CA LEU A 159 -7.47 -6.73 6.99
C LEU A 159 -8.69 -7.08 6.14
N ASN A 160 -9.69 -6.22 6.14
CA ASN A 160 -10.80 -6.26 5.21
C ASN A 160 -10.82 -4.92 4.48
N VAL A 161 -10.18 -4.89 3.31
CA VAL A 161 -9.89 -3.66 2.57
C VAL A 161 -10.06 -3.91 1.08
N ASN A 162 -10.79 -3.08 0.36
CA ASN A 162 -11.02 -3.32 -1.08
C ASN A 162 -9.71 -3.28 -1.87
N ASP A 163 -8.87 -2.26 -1.65
CA ASP A 163 -7.61 -2.06 -2.38
C ASP A 163 -6.45 -1.89 -1.40
N ILE A 164 -5.46 -2.79 -1.48
CA ILE A 164 -4.26 -2.77 -0.65
C ILE A 164 -3.04 -2.60 -1.54
N ASP A 165 -2.21 -1.60 -1.22
CA ASP A 165 -0.92 -1.35 -1.86
C ASP A 165 0.19 -1.27 -0.80
N VAL A 166 1.11 -2.23 -0.85
CA VAL A 166 2.30 -2.27 0.01
C VAL A 166 3.53 -2.10 -0.89
N THR A 167 4.22 -0.98 -0.80
CA THR A 167 5.29 -0.63 -1.75
C THR A 167 6.52 -0.05 -1.08
N GLY A 168 7.68 -0.43 -1.59
CA GLY A 168 8.94 0.26 -1.31
C GLY A 168 9.59 -0.07 0.02
N ILE A 169 10.70 0.62 0.24
CA ILE A 169 11.57 0.53 1.40
C ILE A 169 11.90 1.97 1.79
N SER A 170 12.09 2.25 3.09
CA SER A 170 12.60 3.54 3.53
C SER A 170 13.97 3.87 2.91
N GLU A 171 14.38 5.14 2.97
CA GLU A 171 15.76 5.57 2.75
C GLU A 171 16.76 4.76 3.60
N ASP A 172 16.35 4.35 4.81
CA ASP A 172 17.06 3.34 5.58
C ASP A 172 16.62 1.94 5.13
N PRO A 173 17.51 1.18 4.44
CA PRO A 173 17.16 -0.11 3.84
C PRO A 173 16.78 -1.17 4.88
N ARG A 174 16.94 -0.90 6.17
CA ARG A 174 16.52 -1.78 7.27
C ARG A 174 15.01 -1.76 7.49
N PHE A 175 14.30 -0.80 6.91
CA PHE A 175 12.86 -0.64 7.10
C PHE A 175 12.11 -0.79 5.77
N PRO A 176 11.83 -2.03 5.32
CA PRO A 176 10.89 -2.26 4.23
C PRO A 176 9.47 -1.90 4.68
N SER A 177 8.64 -1.49 3.72
CA SER A 177 7.19 -1.43 3.92
C SER A 177 6.67 -2.83 4.20
N ARG A 178 5.96 -3.03 5.32
CA ARG A 178 5.49 -4.37 5.66
C ARG A 178 4.22 -4.48 6.47
N ILE A 179 3.52 -5.59 6.23
CA ILE A 179 2.43 -6.11 7.08
C ILE A 179 2.95 -7.42 7.67
N ALA A 180 3.23 -7.46 8.97
CA ALA A 180 3.94 -8.60 9.55
C ALA A 180 3.43 -9.02 10.93
N ALA A 181 3.18 -10.32 11.10
CA ALA A 181 2.95 -10.94 12.41
C ALA A 181 4.13 -11.84 12.79
N PHE A 182 4.91 -11.48 13.83
CA PHE A 182 6.12 -12.24 14.14
C PHE A 182 6.48 -12.37 15.62
N SER A 183 7.17 -13.45 15.96
CA SER A 183 7.80 -13.65 17.26
C SER A 183 9.33 -13.71 17.14
N VAL A 184 10.04 -13.20 18.15
CA VAL A 184 11.51 -13.19 18.19
C VAL A 184 12.06 -14.14 19.26
N GLU A 185 11.29 -14.40 20.31
CA GLU A 185 11.62 -15.35 21.37
C GLU A 185 10.93 -16.71 21.12
N ASN A 186 11.07 -17.67 22.03
CA ASN A 186 10.38 -18.98 21.99
C ASN A 186 8.87 -18.84 22.30
N SER A 187 8.15 -18.11 21.45
CA SER A 187 6.70 -17.88 21.52
C SER A 187 6.06 -18.04 20.14
N PRO A 188 4.77 -18.42 20.08
CA PRO A 188 4.06 -18.48 18.81
C PRO A 188 3.94 -17.09 18.17
N ALA A 189 4.10 -17.04 16.85
CA ALA A 189 3.73 -15.87 16.05
C ALA A 189 2.19 -15.77 15.95
N GLY A 190 1.73 -14.63 15.43
CA GLY A 190 0.33 -14.46 15.04
C GLY A 190 0.14 -14.80 13.57
N SER A 191 -1.11 -14.72 13.12
CA SER A 191 -1.49 -14.91 11.72
C SER A 191 -1.83 -13.58 11.06
N VAL A 192 -1.74 -13.55 9.73
CA VAL A 192 -2.18 -12.42 8.90
C VAL A 192 -3.29 -12.92 7.99
N THR A 193 -4.47 -12.32 8.10
CA THR A 193 -5.62 -12.62 7.26
C THR A 193 -5.99 -11.38 6.45
N ILE A 194 -6.04 -11.52 5.13
CA ILE A 194 -6.34 -10.43 4.20
C ILE A 194 -7.54 -10.83 3.34
N THR A 195 -8.53 -9.95 3.31
CA THR A 195 -9.63 -10.00 2.33
C THR A 195 -9.64 -8.69 1.57
N SER A 196 -9.45 -8.76 0.26
CA SER A 196 -9.46 -7.59 -0.63
C SER A 196 -10.05 -7.89 -2.00
N ASN A 197 -10.24 -6.86 -2.82
CA ASN A 197 -10.43 -7.04 -4.25
C ASN A 197 -9.06 -7.09 -4.92
N ASN A 198 -8.21 -6.10 -4.64
CA ASN A 198 -6.87 -6.00 -5.20
C ASN A 198 -5.83 -5.95 -4.09
N LEU A 199 -4.81 -6.80 -4.20
CA LEU A 199 -3.60 -6.74 -3.37
C LEU A 199 -2.38 -6.57 -4.27
N ALA A 200 -1.67 -5.45 -4.10
CA ALA A 200 -0.38 -5.22 -4.72
C ALA A 200 0.72 -5.15 -3.65
N VAL A 201 1.77 -5.94 -3.83
CA VAL A 201 3.01 -5.86 -3.04
C VAL A 201 4.15 -5.61 -4.02
N ARG A 202 4.90 -4.53 -3.82
CA ARG A 202 5.83 -4.02 -4.84
C ARG A 202 7.14 -3.51 -4.24
N ASP A 203 8.18 -3.47 -5.07
CA ASP A 203 9.42 -2.73 -4.82
C ASP A 203 10.12 -3.12 -3.50
N GLY A 204 10.22 -4.42 -3.23
CA GLY A 204 10.89 -4.97 -2.04
C GLY A 204 10.05 -4.95 -0.76
N ALA A 205 8.76 -4.61 -0.85
CA ALA A 205 7.82 -4.72 0.26
C ALA A 205 7.52 -6.17 0.68
N GLU A 206 7.07 -6.35 1.92
CA GLU A 206 6.89 -7.66 2.53
C GLU A 206 5.52 -7.81 3.22
N ILE A 207 4.86 -8.96 3.01
CA ILE A 207 3.78 -9.41 3.88
C ILE A 207 4.20 -10.75 4.48
N SER A 208 4.26 -10.83 5.81
CA SER A 208 4.87 -11.99 6.44
C SER A 208 4.25 -12.45 7.75
N VAL A 209 4.38 -13.75 7.98
CA VAL A 209 4.24 -14.38 9.29
C VAL A 209 5.54 -15.10 9.61
N SER A 210 6.13 -14.90 10.80
CA SER A 210 7.38 -15.60 11.11
C SER A 210 7.60 -15.84 12.60
N ALA A 211 8.17 -17.00 12.92
CA ALA A 211 8.68 -17.30 14.25
C ALA A 211 10.20 -17.43 14.17
N ARG A 212 10.90 -16.42 14.70
CA ARG A 212 12.36 -16.29 14.58
C ARG A 212 13.12 -16.82 15.80
N GLY A 213 12.40 -17.13 16.88
CA GLY A 213 12.97 -17.68 18.09
C GLY A 213 13.43 -19.12 17.91
N ASN A 214 14.34 -19.55 18.79
CA ASN A 214 14.79 -20.95 18.85
C ASN A 214 13.95 -21.70 19.90
N GLY A 215 13.41 -22.86 19.54
CA GLY A 215 12.71 -23.76 20.46
C GLY A 215 11.34 -24.23 19.97
N ASP A 216 10.79 -25.24 20.63
CA ASP A 216 9.57 -25.95 20.20
C ASP A 216 8.30 -25.09 20.20
N ASN A 217 8.31 -23.93 20.87
CA ASN A 217 7.17 -23.00 20.92
C ASN A 217 7.27 -21.88 19.87
N ALA A 218 8.37 -21.78 19.12
CA ALA A 218 8.53 -20.82 18.03
C ALA A 218 7.71 -21.27 16.80
N LYS A 219 6.39 -21.15 16.85
CA LYS A 219 5.50 -21.60 15.77
C LYS A 219 5.06 -20.41 14.93
N ALA A 220 5.33 -20.42 13.62
CA ALA A 220 4.75 -19.40 12.74
C ALA A 220 3.24 -19.59 12.61
N GLY A 221 2.52 -18.49 12.40
CA GLY A 221 1.09 -18.52 12.07
C GLY A 221 0.87 -18.81 10.59
N ASN A 222 -0.36 -18.54 10.13
CA ASN A 222 -0.72 -18.62 8.73
C ASN A 222 -0.77 -17.24 8.09
N LEU A 223 -0.42 -17.17 6.81
CA LEU A 223 -0.72 -16.05 5.94
C LEU A 223 -1.87 -16.47 5.01
N ASP A 224 -3.07 -16.01 5.32
CA ASP A 224 -4.30 -16.33 4.58
C ASP A 224 -4.71 -15.10 3.75
N ILE A 225 -4.75 -15.22 2.42
CA ILE A 225 -5.11 -14.12 1.53
C ILE A 225 -6.23 -14.56 0.59
N THR A 226 -7.35 -13.84 0.63
CA THR A 226 -8.44 -13.96 -0.32
C THR A 226 -8.57 -12.65 -1.09
N ALA A 227 -8.33 -12.65 -2.40
CA ALA A 227 -8.40 -11.45 -3.23
C ALA A 227 -8.86 -11.73 -4.66
N GLU A 228 -9.54 -10.80 -5.35
CA GLU A 228 -9.81 -10.98 -6.80
C GLU A 228 -8.49 -11.01 -7.58
N SER A 229 -7.52 -10.14 -7.24
CA SER A 229 -6.17 -10.16 -7.83
C SER A 229 -5.05 -9.95 -6.81
N ILE A 230 -3.95 -10.67 -7.01
CA ILE A 230 -2.69 -10.52 -6.27
C ILE A 230 -1.57 -10.20 -7.27
N LEU A 231 -0.90 -9.07 -7.07
CA LEU A 231 0.28 -8.65 -7.82
C LEU A 231 1.49 -8.59 -6.90
N LEU A 232 2.54 -9.35 -7.24
CA LEU A 232 3.87 -9.28 -6.63
C LEU A 232 4.87 -8.77 -7.67
N ASP A 233 5.54 -7.66 -7.40
CA ASP A 233 6.43 -6.99 -8.37
C ASP A 233 7.70 -6.45 -7.72
N GLY A 234 8.82 -6.44 -8.45
CA GLY A 234 10.03 -5.74 -8.03
C GLY A 234 10.65 -6.24 -6.70
N GLY A 235 10.75 -7.55 -6.49
CA GLY A 235 11.31 -8.14 -5.27
C GLY A 235 10.33 -8.25 -4.10
N ALA A 236 9.03 -8.12 -4.38
CA ALA A 236 7.98 -8.30 -3.38
C ALA A 236 8.00 -9.72 -2.79
N THR A 237 7.68 -9.83 -1.50
CA THR A 237 7.73 -11.10 -0.78
C THR A 237 6.46 -11.35 0.05
N LEU A 238 5.84 -12.51 -0.17
CA LEU A 238 4.88 -13.13 0.74
C LEU A 238 5.60 -14.27 1.47
N SER A 239 5.68 -14.22 2.80
CA SER A 239 6.46 -15.21 3.55
C SER A 239 5.80 -15.76 4.80
N ALA A 240 6.04 -17.04 5.06
CA ALA A 240 5.67 -17.74 6.29
C ALA A 240 6.87 -18.55 6.84
N GLU A 241 8.01 -17.88 7.01
CA GLU A 241 9.29 -18.51 7.33
C GLU A 241 9.46 -18.85 8.81
N VAL A 242 10.19 -19.94 9.07
CA VAL A 242 10.43 -20.48 10.42
C VAL A 242 11.90 -20.85 10.61
N ASN A 243 12.43 -20.51 11.79
CA ASN A 243 13.80 -20.88 12.19
C ASN A 243 13.85 -22.12 13.09
N ALA A 244 12.78 -22.35 13.86
CA ALA A 244 12.59 -23.49 14.75
C ALA A 244 11.08 -23.68 14.94
N GLY A 245 10.63 -24.78 15.56
CA GLY A 245 9.22 -25.03 15.87
C GLY A 245 8.39 -25.60 14.72
N ASP A 246 7.07 -25.33 14.74
CA ASP A 246 6.14 -25.82 13.71
C ASP A 246 6.21 -24.98 12.43
N LYS A 247 5.66 -25.53 11.34
CA LYS A 247 5.58 -24.96 9.99
C LYS A 247 4.67 -23.72 9.92
N GLY A 248 5.13 -22.65 9.27
CA GLY A 248 4.25 -21.59 8.75
C GLY A 248 3.54 -22.04 7.47
N ASN A 249 2.32 -21.56 7.23
CA ASN A 249 1.58 -21.86 6.01
C ASN A 249 1.19 -20.58 5.28
N ILE A 250 1.12 -20.66 3.96
CA ILE A 250 0.55 -19.63 3.09
C ILE A 250 -0.62 -20.28 2.36
N ASP A 251 -1.81 -19.70 2.48
CA ASP A 251 -3.01 -20.12 1.76
C ASP A 251 -3.52 -18.91 0.95
N LEU A 252 -3.49 -19.03 -0.38
CA LEU A 252 -3.92 -17.99 -1.33
C LEU A 252 -5.15 -18.46 -2.10
N ASP A 253 -6.19 -17.64 -2.11
CA ASP A 253 -7.41 -17.82 -2.88
C ASP A 253 -7.64 -16.57 -3.74
N SER A 254 -7.45 -16.68 -5.05
CA SER A 254 -7.54 -15.51 -5.93
C SER A 254 -7.85 -15.83 -7.38
N GLU A 255 -8.63 -15.00 -8.09
CA GLU A 255 -8.86 -15.22 -9.53
C GLU A 255 -7.56 -15.08 -10.35
N LEU A 256 -6.67 -14.16 -9.97
CA LEU A 256 -5.43 -13.90 -10.70
C LEU A 256 -4.24 -13.63 -9.77
N ILE A 257 -3.18 -14.40 -9.93
CA ILE A 257 -1.88 -14.14 -9.29
C ILE A 257 -0.83 -13.84 -10.35
N VAL A 258 -0.21 -12.66 -10.25
CA VAL A 258 0.90 -12.25 -11.12
C VAL A 258 2.14 -11.96 -10.27
N MET A 259 3.25 -12.65 -10.57
CA MET A 259 4.55 -12.46 -9.94
C MET A 259 5.56 -12.06 -11.01
N ARG A 260 6.32 -10.99 -10.76
CA ARG A 260 7.36 -10.48 -11.67
C ARG A 260 8.58 -10.00 -10.89
N ASP A 261 9.68 -9.86 -11.62
CA ASP A 261 10.89 -9.17 -11.18
C ASP A 261 11.43 -9.68 -9.83
N ARG A 262 11.77 -10.97 -9.75
CA ARG A 262 12.34 -11.62 -8.55
C ARG A 262 11.44 -11.59 -7.33
N SER A 263 10.12 -11.71 -7.52
CA SER A 263 9.15 -11.78 -6.42
C SER A 263 9.00 -13.19 -5.85
N ASN A 264 8.64 -13.31 -4.57
CA ASN A 264 8.68 -14.59 -3.86
C ASN A 264 7.39 -14.89 -3.09
N ILE A 265 6.97 -16.15 -3.13
CA ILE A 265 6.04 -16.76 -2.17
C ILE A 265 6.81 -17.88 -1.47
N THR A 266 7.10 -17.72 -0.18
CA THR A 266 8.06 -18.60 0.52
C THR A 266 7.57 -19.07 1.89
N THR A 267 7.66 -20.36 2.13
CA THR A 267 7.55 -20.97 3.47
C THR A 267 8.85 -21.71 3.83
N ASN A 268 9.99 -21.16 3.40
CA ASN A 268 11.29 -21.80 3.63
C ASN A 268 11.60 -21.91 5.13
N ALA A 269 12.24 -23.02 5.48
CA ALA A 269 12.67 -23.29 6.85
C ALA A 269 14.19 -23.30 6.94
N THR A 270 14.72 -22.62 7.97
CA THR A 270 16.15 -22.62 8.29
C THR A 270 16.44 -23.54 9.48
N GLY A 271 17.70 -23.93 9.65
CA GLY A 271 18.09 -24.83 10.74
C GLY A 271 17.40 -26.19 10.63
N ASP A 272 16.88 -26.69 11.75
CA ASP A 272 16.24 -28.01 11.84
C ASP A 272 14.72 -27.99 11.56
N ALA A 273 14.15 -26.81 11.31
CA ALA A 273 12.73 -26.66 11.04
C ALA A 273 12.34 -27.28 9.70
N THR A 274 11.14 -27.85 9.63
CA THR A 274 10.60 -28.42 8.40
C THR A 274 9.98 -27.33 7.53
N GLY A 275 10.17 -27.41 6.21
CA GLY A 275 9.57 -26.48 5.26
C GLY A 275 8.04 -26.42 5.43
N GLY A 276 7.48 -25.22 5.31
CA GLY A 276 6.06 -24.97 5.50
C GLY A 276 5.17 -25.48 4.36
N ASN A 277 3.89 -25.15 4.38
CA ASN A 277 2.99 -25.49 3.27
C ASN A 277 2.51 -24.25 2.53
N ILE A 278 2.43 -24.35 1.21
CA ILE A 278 1.86 -23.35 0.33
C ILE A 278 0.66 -24.00 -0.37
N THR A 279 -0.51 -23.41 -0.25
CA THR A 279 -1.70 -23.74 -1.05
C THR A 279 -2.06 -22.53 -1.89
N ILE A 280 -2.19 -22.72 -3.19
CA ILE A 280 -2.66 -21.69 -4.12
C ILE A 280 -3.87 -22.23 -4.85
N ASP A 281 -5.00 -21.55 -4.71
CA ASP A 281 -6.20 -21.75 -5.51
C ASP A 281 -6.40 -20.49 -6.36
N THR A 282 -6.29 -20.65 -7.69
CA THR A 282 -6.43 -19.52 -8.60
C THR A 282 -6.99 -19.90 -9.96
N ASP A 283 -7.58 -18.97 -10.71
CA ASP A 283 -7.87 -19.26 -12.11
C ASP A 283 -6.57 -19.19 -12.92
N LEU A 284 -5.74 -18.17 -12.70
CA LEU A 284 -4.56 -17.90 -13.49
C LEU A 284 -3.35 -17.54 -12.62
N LEU A 285 -2.28 -18.33 -12.72
CA LEU A 285 -0.97 -18.03 -12.14
C LEU A 285 0.03 -17.65 -13.24
N VAL A 286 0.61 -16.46 -13.14
CA VAL A 286 1.68 -15.99 -14.02
C VAL A 286 2.89 -15.63 -13.16
N ALA A 287 4.00 -16.34 -13.29
CA ALA A 287 5.23 -16.05 -12.56
C ALA A 287 6.41 -15.93 -13.53
N LEU A 288 6.94 -14.72 -13.68
CA LEU A 288 7.95 -14.36 -14.66
C LEU A 288 9.20 -13.77 -13.98
N ASP A 289 10.30 -13.71 -14.72
CA ASP A 289 11.51 -12.99 -14.33
C ASP A 289 12.08 -13.44 -12.97
N ASN A 290 12.31 -14.76 -12.82
CA ASN A 290 12.85 -15.42 -11.62
C ASN A 290 11.96 -15.19 -10.39
N SER A 291 10.65 -15.34 -10.56
CA SER A 291 9.70 -15.23 -9.45
C SER A 291 9.34 -16.60 -8.93
N ASP A 292 9.61 -16.86 -7.66
CA ASP A 292 9.70 -18.22 -7.13
C ASP A 292 8.63 -18.53 -6.06
N ILE A 293 8.17 -19.77 -6.05
CA ILE A 293 7.26 -20.34 -5.07
C ILE A 293 8.00 -21.48 -4.36
N THR A 294 8.38 -21.27 -3.10
CA THR A 294 9.36 -22.14 -2.43
C THR A 294 8.92 -22.59 -1.03
N ALA A 295 9.00 -23.89 -0.78
CA ALA A 295 8.75 -24.50 0.52
C ALA A 295 9.95 -25.39 0.93
N ASN A 296 11.15 -24.85 0.82
CA ASN A 296 12.42 -25.56 1.01
C ASN A 296 12.80 -25.69 2.50
N ALA A 297 13.75 -26.58 2.80
CA ALA A 297 14.32 -26.72 4.13
C ALA A 297 15.85 -26.93 4.10
N GLU A 298 16.54 -26.38 5.09
CA GLU A 298 17.99 -26.55 5.25
C GLU A 298 18.33 -27.95 5.79
N ASN A 299 18.03 -28.24 7.07
CA ASN A 299 18.40 -29.51 7.73
C ASN A 299 17.19 -30.41 8.07
N SER A 300 16.08 -30.25 7.37
CA SER A 300 14.83 -30.99 7.65
C SER A 300 14.12 -31.45 6.38
N PHE A 301 12.89 -31.93 6.48
CA PHE A 301 12.11 -32.23 5.28
C PHE A 301 11.64 -30.94 4.60
N GLY A 302 11.63 -30.94 3.27
CA GLY A 302 10.92 -29.93 2.50
C GLY A 302 9.43 -29.92 2.82
N GLY A 303 8.79 -28.83 2.43
CA GLY A 303 7.39 -28.54 2.67
C GLY A 303 6.43 -29.19 1.69
N ARG A 304 5.25 -28.61 1.55
CA ARG A 304 4.28 -29.03 0.53
C ARG A 304 3.79 -27.83 -0.24
N VAL A 305 3.83 -27.91 -1.55
CA VAL A 305 3.24 -26.90 -2.44
C VAL A 305 2.10 -27.56 -3.20
N ILE A 306 0.89 -27.02 -3.08
CA ILE A 306 -0.27 -27.43 -3.86
C ILE A 306 -0.74 -26.21 -4.65
N ILE A 307 -0.83 -26.35 -5.97
CA ILE A 307 -1.34 -25.30 -6.85
C ILE A 307 -2.51 -25.87 -7.63
N ASN A 308 -3.70 -25.33 -7.41
CA ASN A 308 -4.89 -25.57 -8.21
C ASN A 308 -5.07 -24.35 -9.12
N ALA A 309 -4.96 -24.55 -10.43
CA ALA A 309 -5.08 -23.46 -11.39
C ALA A 309 -5.82 -23.87 -12.67
N LEU A 310 -6.52 -22.95 -13.34
CA LEU A 310 -6.96 -23.19 -14.72
C LEU A 310 -5.80 -23.07 -15.72
N GLY A 311 -4.81 -22.22 -15.42
CA GLY A 311 -3.58 -22.07 -16.18
C GLY A 311 -2.40 -21.56 -15.36
N ILE A 312 -1.19 -22.03 -15.70
CA ILE A 312 0.07 -21.62 -15.08
C ILE A 312 1.05 -21.24 -16.19
N PHE A 313 1.68 -20.07 -16.08
CA PHE A 313 2.60 -19.54 -17.09
C PHE A 313 3.88 -18.98 -16.47
N GLY A 314 5.01 -19.23 -17.13
CA GLY A 314 6.31 -18.65 -16.78
C GLY A 314 7.10 -19.37 -15.70
N THR A 315 6.46 -20.24 -14.91
CA THR A 315 7.08 -21.03 -13.85
C THR A 315 6.81 -22.53 -14.03
N GLU A 316 7.73 -23.36 -13.55
CA GLU A 316 7.55 -24.82 -13.52
C GLU A 316 8.13 -25.42 -12.24
N PHE A 317 7.74 -26.66 -11.95
CA PHE A 317 8.37 -27.42 -10.86
C PHE A 317 9.79 -27.84 -11.26
N ARG A 318 10.75 -27.58 -10.38
CA ARG A 318 12.12 -28.11 -10.48
C ARG A 318 12.57 -28.71 -9.15
N GLU A 319 13.51 -29.65 -9.20
CA GLU A 319 14.03 -30.29 -7.98
C GLU A 319 14.93 -29.36 -7.15
N GLN A 320 15.51 -28.35 -7.81
CA GLN A 320 16.38 -27.35 -7.21
C GLN A 320 16.08 -25.99 -7.84
N GLN A 321 16.30 -24.93 -7.07
CA GLN A 321 16.14 -23.56 -7.54
C GLN A 321 17.19 -23.24 -8.60
N THR A 322 16.77 -22.49 -9.61
CA THR A 322 17.50 -22.06 -10.78
C THR A 322 17.39 -20.53 -10.91
N PRO A 323 18.05 -19.91 -11.90
CA PRO A 323 17.83 -18.51 -12.22
C PRO A 323 16.53 -18.21 -13.00
N ASP A 324 15.67 -19.21 -13.21
CA ASP A 324 14.35 -19.07 -13.83
C ASP A 324 13.27 -19.12 -12.73
N SER A 325 12.02 -18.78 -13.06
CA SER A 325 10.91 -18.89 -12.10
C SER A 325 10.65 -20.36 -11.74
N ASP A 326 10.68 -20.65 -10.45
CA ASP A 326 10.67 -22.01 -9.92
C ASP A 326 9.57 -22.27 -8.88
N ILE A 327 8.99 -23.48 -8.95
CA ILE A 327 8.20 -24.06 -7.87
C ILE A 327 9.04 -25.16 -7.20
N THR A 328 9.37 -25.02 -5.92
CA THR A 328 10.25 -25.98 -5.21
C THR A 328 9.76 -26.32 -3.81
N ALA A 329 10.08 -27.54 -3.38
CA ALA A 329 9.91 -28.01 -2.00
C ALA A 329 11.09 -28.92 -1.60
N SER A 330 12.31 -28.51 -1.95
CA SER A 330 13.55 -29.27 -1.78
C SER A 330 14.08 -29.27 -0.34
N SER A 331 15.07 -30.13 -0.07
CA SER A 331 15.82 -30.12 1.19
C SER A 331 17.33 -30.25 0.91
N GLU A 332 18.18 -29.50 1.62
CA GLU A 332 19.64 -29.59 1.47
C GLU A 332 20.21 -30.95 1.94
N ARG A 333 19.45 -31.71 2.75
CA ARG A 333 19.78 -33.11 3.09
C ARG A 333 19.68 -34.09 1.92
N GLY A 334 19.20 -33.63 0.76
CA GLY A 334 19.08 -34.40 -0.46
C GLY A 334 17.64 -34.81 -0.78
N ALA A 335 17.47 -35.43 -1.96
CA ALA A 335 16.18 -35.72 -2.57
C ALA A 335 15.23 -36.56 -1.68
N SER A 336 15.76 -37.47 -0.86
CA SER A 336 14.93 -38.30 0.05
C SER A 336 14.25 -37.52 1.18
N PHE A 337 14.68 -36.29 1.42
CA PHE A 337 14.09 -35.37 2.39
C PHE A 337 13.29 -34.25 1.72
N SER A 338 13.21 -34.24 0.38
CA SER A 338 12.40 -33.25 -0.31
C SER A 338 10.92 -33.47 -0.03
N GLY A 339 10.21 -32.36 0.02
CA GLY A 339 8.78 -32.25 0.15
C GLY A 339 8.04 -32.60 -1.14
N THR A 340 6.77 -32.25 -1.19
CA THR A 340 5.87 -32.60 -2.29
C THR A 340 5.39 -31.37 -3.03
N VAL A 341 5.44 -31.39 -4.35
CA VAL A 341 4.81 -30.38 -5.21
C VAL A 341 3.70 -31.05 -6.02
N GLU A 342 2.48 -30.57 -5.86
CA GLU A 342 1.29 -31.04 -6.57
C GLU A 342 0.72 -29.88 -7.40
N ILE A 343 0.66 -30.05 -8.71
CA ILE A 343 0.14 -29.04 -9.64
C ILE A 343 -1.08 -29.63 -10.35
N ASN A 344 -2.24 -29.06 -10.01
CA ASN A 344 -3.52 -29.40 -10.57
C ASN A 344 -3.93 -28.30 -11.55
N ALA A 345 -3.35 -28.36 -12.76
CA ALA A 345 -3.71 -27.48 -13.87
C ALA A 345 -4.13 -28.30 -15.09
N PRO A 346 -5.31 -28.05 -15.69
CA PRO A 346 -5.65 -28.64 -16.97
C PRO A 346 -4.56 -28.26 -17.98
N SER A 347 -3.97 -29.24 -18.65
CA SER A 347 -3.06 -28.96 -19.75
C SER A 347 -3.89 -28.36 -20.91
N ALA A 348 -4.06 -27.05 -20.92
CA ALA A 348 -4.44 -26.34 -22.12
C ALA A 348 -3.21 -26.37 -23.03
N ASP A 349 -3.07 -27.44 -23.82
CA ASP A 349 -2.09 -27.49 -24.91
C ASP A 349 -2.42 -26.34 -25.88
N PRO A 350 -1.64 -25.24 -25.88
CA PRO A 350 -1.93 -24.10 -26.76
C PRO A 350 -1.69 -24.47 -28.22
N SER A 351 -0.95 -25.57 -28.48
CA SER A 351 -0.70 -26.08 -29.84
C SER A 351 -1.91 -26.82 -30.43
N ALA A 352 -2.85 -27.27 -29.59
CA ALA A 352 -4.10 -27.87 -30.06
C ALA A 352 -5.04 -26.86 -30.76
N VAL A 353 -4.76 -25.55 -30.65
CA VAL A 353 -5.49 -24.46 -31.32
C VAL A 353 -4.54 -23.54 -32.10
N LEU A 354 -3.41 -24.05 -32.61
CA LEU A 354 -2.71 -23.39 -33.69
C LEU A 354 -3.39 -23.79 -35.01
N PHE A 355 -4.33 -22.98 -35.48
CA PHE A 355 -4.65 -23.00 -36.91
C PHE A 355 -3.34 -22.67 -37.65
N GLU A 356 -2.77 -23.63 -38.39
CA GLU A 356 -1.83 -23.30 -39.45
C GLU A 356 -2.52 -22.29 -40.35
N LEU A 357 -2.04 -21.04 -40.35
CA LEU A 357 -2.46 -20.05 -41.32
C LEU A 357 -2.19 -20.68 -42.70
N PRO A 358 -3.21 -20.82 -43.57
CA PRO A 358 -2.99 -21.43 -44.88
C PRO A 358 -1.87 -20.69 -45.61
N GLU A 359 -0.77 -21.38 -45.93
CA GLU A 359 0.36 -20.79 -46.68
C GLU A 359 -0.02 -20.39 -48.12
N THR A 360 -1.24 -20.71 -48.55
CA THR A 360 -1.77 -20.26 -49.82
C THR A 360 -2.27 -18.83 -49.71
N PHE A 361 -1.35 -17.88 -49.83
CA PHE A 361 -1.72 -16.54 -50.27
C PHE A 361 -2.49 -16.68 -51.58
N VAL A 362 -3.76 -16.25 -51.59
CA VAL A 362 -4.51 -16.11 -52.83
C VAL A 362 -3.76 -15.11 -53.70
N ASN A 363 -3.11 -15.59 -54.76
CA ASN A 363 -2.37 -14.74 -55.67
C ASN A 363 -3.36 -13.74 -56.32
N PRO A 364 -3.28 -12.43 -56.01
CA PRO A 364 -4.24 -11.46 -56.54
C PRO A 364 -4.16 -11.32 -58.06
N LYS A 365 -3.09 -11.82 -58.71
CA LYS A 365 -3.00 -11.90 -60.18
C LYS A 365 -3.90 -12.98 -60.79
N LEU A 366 -4.34 -13.99 -60.02
CA LEU A 366 -5.26 -15.03 -60.45
C LEU A 366 -6.74 -14.68 -60.19
N LEU A 367 -7.00 -13.64 -59.37
CA LEU A 367 -8.35 -13.13 -59.09
C LEU A 367 -8.80 -12.05 -60.08
N VAL A 368 -7.92 -11.61 -60.99
CA VAL A 368 -8.33 -10.74 -62.10
C VAL A 368 -9.06 -11.62 -63.11
N ALA A 369 -10.38 -11.69 -62.96
CA ALA A 369 -11.25 -12.19 -64.00
C ALA A 369 -10.88 -11.50 -65.32
N THR A 370 -10.45 -12.30 -66.29
CA THR A 370 -10.32 -11.92 -67.70
C THR A 370 -11.70 -11.53 -68.21
N GLY A 371 -12.05 -10.26 -67.99
CA GLY A 371 -13.32 -9.65 -68.37
C GLY A 371 -13.14 -8.71 -69.55
N CYS A 372 -13.52 -9.22 -70.72
CA CYS A 372 -13.96 -8.53 -71.94
C CYS A 372 -12.92 -7.80 -72.81
N GLY A 373 -13.08 -8.06 -74.11
CA GLY A 373 -12.25 -7.57 -75.20
C GLY A 373 -12.40 -6.07 -75.45
N THR A 374 -11.37 -5.54 -76.07
CA THR A 374 -11.24 -4.19 -76.57
C THR A 374 -12.27 -3.93 -77.66
N ASP A 375 -13.10 -2.90 -77.48
CA ASP A 375 -13.45 -1.97 -78.55
C ASP A 375 -13.68 -0.57 -77.96
N GLU A 376 -12.81 0.34 -78.44
CA GLU A 376 -12.90 1.78 -78.59
C GLU A 376 -13.37 2.69 -77.42
N GLY A 377 -12.44 3.57 -77.00
CA GLY A 377 -12.81 4.99 -76.88
C GLY A 377 -12.84 5.65 -75.51
N ASN A 378 -11.98 5.29 -74.54
CA ASN A 378 -11.86 6.08 -73.30
C ASN A 378 -10.43 6.57 -73.07
N GLN A 379 -10.22 7.88 -73.21
CA GLN A 379 -9.02 8.60 -72.79
C GLN A 379 -9.32 9.39 -71.51
N PHE A 380 -8.51 9.18 -70.47
CA PHE A 380 -8.55 10.04 -69.28
C PHE A 380 -7.40 11.06 -69.37
N THR A 381 -7.72 12.34 -69.47
CA THR A 381 -6.72 13.42 -69.46
C THR A 381 -6.85 14.21 -68.17
N GLN A 382 -5.83 14.13 -67.31
CA GLN A 382 -5.75 14.92 -66.09
C GLN A 382 -5.10 16.28 -66.41
N PHE A 383 -5.91 17.34 -66.45
CA PHE A 383 -5.39 18.71 -66.42
C PHE A 383 -5.44 19.21 -64.98
N GLY A 384 -4.31 19.14 -64.28
CA GLY A 384 -4.18 19.69 -62.94
C GLY A 384 -2.72 19.85 -62.55
N ARG A 385 -2.32 21.08 -62.22
CA ARG A 385 -1.00 21.35 -61.64
C ARG A 385 -1.04 20.90 -60.18
N GLY A 386 -0.38 19.77 -59.88
CA GLY A 386 -0.27 19.23 -58.51
C GLY A 386 -0.37 17.71 -58.36
N GLY A 387 -0.42 16.94 -59.46
CA GLY A 387 -0.35 15.48 -59.41
C GLY A 387 1.07 14.95 -59.21
N LEU A 388 1.19 13.78 -58.58
CA LEU A 388 2.44 13.02 -58.53
C LEU A 388 2.90 12.70 -59.97
N PRO A 389 4.21 12.74 -60.28
CA PRO A 389 4.72 12.36 -61.59
C PRO A 389 4.26 10.95 -61.96
N THR A 390 3.88 10.74 -63.22
CA THR A 390 3.48 9.43 -63.73
C THR A 390 4.64 8.43 -63.79
N ASP A 391 5.87 8.90 -63.55
CA ASP A 391 7.08 8.11 -63.48
C ASP A 391 7.79 8.37 -62.13
N PRO A 392 8.00 7.35 -61.28
CA PRO A 392 8.63 7.48 -59.97
C PRO A 392 10.11 7.87 -60.00
N THR A 393 10.75 7.92 -61.17
CA THR A 393 12.15 8.35 -61.34
C THR A 393 12.28 9.85 -61.64
N GLN A 394 11.18 10.55 -61.90
CA GLN A 394 11.20 11.98 -62.17
C GLN A 394 11.26 12.81 -60.87
N PRO A 395 12.08 13.89 -60.82
CA PRO A 395 12.18 14.73 -59.64
C PRO A 395 10.87 15.47 -59.37
N LEU A 396 10.47 15.50 -58.09
CA LEU A 396 9.30 16.26 -57.63
C LEU A 396 9.56 17.76 -57.87
N VAL A 397 8.74 18.37 -58.73
CA VAL A 397 8.81 19.82 -58.96
C VAL A 397 8.05 20.52 -57.82
N GLY A 398 8.80 21.08 -56.88
CA GLY A 398 8.28 21.82 -55.74
C GLY A 398 7.81 23.24 -56.07
N GLU A 399 6.64 23.54 -55.50
CA GLU A 399 6.12 24.84 -55.04
C GLU A 399 5.57 25.87 -56.04
N THR A 400 4.33 26.31 -55.76
CA THR A 400 4.12 27.72 -55.35
C THR A 400 2.93 27.85 -54.38
N LEU A 401 3.23 28.61 -53.33
CA LEU A 401 2.46 29.14 -52.20
C LEU A 401 0.98 29.48 -52.41
N TRP A 402 0.19 29.10 -51.42
CA TRP A 402 -1.13 29.67 -51.15
C TRP A 402 -0.99 31.16 -50.81
N MET A 403 -1.66 32.03 -51.55
CA MET A 403 -1.71 33.47 -51.30
C MET A 403 -3.13 33.84 -50.87
N ASP A 404 -3.28 34.27 -49.62
CA ASP A 404 -4.57 34.70 -49.05
C ASP A 404 -4.97 36.06 -49.65
N LEU A 405 -6.07 36.08 -50.42
CA LEU A 405 -6.60 37.28 -51.09
C LEU A 405 -7.66 38.02 -50.26
N ARG A 406 -7.79 37.75 -48.96
CA ARG A 406 -8.72 38.52 -48.12
C ARG A 406 -8.23 39.96 -47.93
N PRO A 407 -9.05 40.99 -48.22
CA PRO A 407 -8.70 42.35 -47.87
C PRO A 407 -8.76 42.53 -46.36
N LEU A 408 -7.60 42.77 -45.74
CA LEU A 408 -7.50 43.17 -44.34
C LEU A 408 -8.26 44.49 -44.10
N PRO A 409 -9.08 44.61 -43.04
CA PRO A 409 -9.71 45.88 -42.68
C PRO A 409 -8.65 46.95 -42.45
N ARG A 410 -8.83 48.10 -43.11
CA ARG A 410 -7.97 49.27 -42.95
C ARG A 410 -8.05 49.79 -41.52
N HIS A 411 -7.04 49.48 -40.71
CA HIS A 411 -6.81 50.19 -39.45
C HIS A 411 -6.35 51.62 -39.76
N THR A 412 -7.26 52.57 -39.67
CA THR A 412 -6.90 53.98 -39.55
C THR A 412 -6.26 54.22 -38.20
N ALA A 413 -4.95 54.42 -38.19
CA ALA A 413 -4.23 54.94 -37.04
C ALA A 413 -4.74 56.35 -36.70
N ARG A 414 -5.35 56.51 -35.52
CA ARG A 414 -5.49 57.82 -34.88
C ARG A 414 -4.92 57.78 -33.47
N ARG A 415 -3.89 58.62 -33.31
CA ARG A 415 -3.10 58.93 -32.12
C ARG A 415 -3.94 59.41 -30.92
N ARG A 416 -3.36 59.12 -29.74
CA ARG A 416 -3.45 59.85 -28.44
C ARG A 416 -4.74 59.60 -27.65
N LYS A 417 -4.72 59.42 -26.32
CA LYS A 417 -3.85 59.96 -25.26
C LYS A 417 -4.01 59.10 -23.98
N ASN A 418 -2.93 58.92 -23.23
CA ASN A 418 -3.00 58.54 -21.82
C ASN A 418 -3.92 59.49 -21.05
N ARG A 419 -4.89 58.93 -20.33
CA ARG A 419 -5.51 59.56 -19.16
C ARG A 419 -5.94 58.49 -18.17
N VAL A 420 -5.20 58.45 -17.07
CA VAL A 420 -5.61 57.95 -15.75
C VAL A 420 -6.99 58.51 -15.42
N HIS A 421 -7.93 57.68 -14.98
CA HIS A 421 -8.86 57.97 -13.86
C HIS A 421 -9.61 56.70 -13.43
N ALA A 422 -9.65 56.53 -12.12
CA ALA A 422 -10.35 55.51 -11.36
C ALA A 422 -11.87 55.58 -11.53
N ALA A 423 -12.56 54.45 -11.33
CA ALA A 423 -13.63 54.31 -10.33
C ALA A 423 -14.41 52.99 -10.46
N ASN A 424 -14.69 52.42 -9.29
CA ASN A 424 -15.84 51.58 -8.92
C ASN A 424 -15.81 50.08 -9.22
N ALA A 425 -15.15 49.38 -8.29
CA ALA A 425 -15.51 48.03 -7.88
C ALA A 425 -16.86 48.04 -7.14
N ALA A 426 -17.79 47.19 -7.57
CA ALA A 426 -18.97 46.81 -6.81
C ALA A 426 -18.68 45.48 -6.08
N ASN A 427 -19.01 45.48 -4.80
CA ASN A 427 -18.69 44.51 -3.77
C ASN A 427 -19.62 43.27 -3.82
N PRO A 428 -19.11 42.04 -3.64
CA PRO A 428 -19.91 40.95 -3.11
C PRO A 428 -19.40 40.46 -1.74
N GLY A 429 -20.24 40.65 -0.73
CA GLY A 429 -20.57 39.62 0.28
C GLY A 429 -19.44 38.97 1.06
N ASN A 430 -19.18 39.51 2.23
CA ASN A 430 -18.23 39.06 3.25
C ASN A 430 -18.63 37.68 3.84
N SER A 431 -18.10 36.59 3.29
CA SER A 431 -18.04 35.28 3.97
C SER A 431 -16.82 35.30 4.89
N ARG A 432 -17.04 35.54 6.18
CA ARG A 432 -16.00 35.32 7.20
C ARG A 432 -15.73 33.83 7.26
N ARG A 433 -14.66 33.37 6.59
CA ARG A 433 -13.98 32.12 6.98
C ARG A 433 -13.62 32.26 8.46
N SER A 434 -14.27 31.48 9.32
CA SER A 434 -13.86 31.34 10.71
C SER A 434 -12.43 30.86 10.70
N ARG A 435 -11.52 31.71 11.18
CA ARG A 435 -10.12 31.32 11.34
C ARG A 435 -10.10 30.18 12.35
N ILE A 436 -9.56 29.04 11.95
CA ILE A 436 -9.27 27.94 12.88
C ILE A 436 -8.29 28.49 13.91
N VAL A 437 -8.62 28.36 15.20
CA VAL A 437 -7.76 28.79 16.31
C VAL A 437 -7.38 27.55 17.09
N GLU A 438 -6.09 27.36 17.31
CA GLU A 438 -5.56 26.27 18.11
C GLU A 438 -6.11 26.34 19.54
N ALA A 439 -6.63 25.22 20.04
CA ALA A 439 -7.04 25.10 21.43
C ALA A 439 -5.80 25.11 22.33
N ASN A 440 -5.76 26.02 23.30
CA ASN A 440 -4.64 26.19 24.21
C ASN A 440 -4.89 25.53 25.59
N ARG A 441 -6.09 25.02 25.85
CA ARG A 441 -6.41 24.26 27.07
C ARG A 441 -7.58 23.31 26.86
N TRP A 442 -7.79 22.42 27.82
CA TRP A 442 -8.98 21.57 27.91
C TRP A 442 -9.70 21.78 29.23
N ILE A 443 -11.03 21.63 29.23
CA ILE A 443 -11.89 21.69 30.40
C ILE A 443 -12.73 20.42 30.49
N VAL A 444 -13.18 20.05 31.69
CA VAL A 444 -14.17 19.00 31.88
C VAL A 444 -15.51 19.67 32.16
N ASN A 445 -16.50 19.45 31.31
CA ASN A 445 -17.82 20.04 31.49
C ASN A 445 -18.61 19.31 32.60
N LYS A 446 -19.77 19.85 32.96
CA LYS A 446 -20.66 19.32 34.01
C LYS A 446 -21.11 17.87 33.79
N ASP A 447 -21.02 17.36 32.56
CA ASP A 447 -21.39 16.02 32.17
C ASP A 447 -20.19 15.05 32.13
N GLY A 448 -19.01 15.51 32.57
CA GLY A 448 -17.77 14.71 32.61
C GLY A 448 -17.06 14.59 31.25
N VAL A 449 -17.49 15.37 30.25
CA VAL A 449 -16.91 15.36 28.90
C VAL A 449 -15.76 16.37 28.82
N VAL A 450 -14.66 15.97 28.18
CA VAL A 450 -13.49 16.84 27.96
C VAL A 450 -13.72 17.68 26.71
N GLU A 451 -13.68 19.00 26.84
CA GLU A 451 -13.80 19.98 25.75
C GLU A 451 -12.48 20.73 25.56
N LEU A 452 -12.04 20.85 24.30
CA LEU A 452 -10.88 21.67 23.90
C LEU A 452 -11.35 23.11 23.68
N VAL A 453 -10.75 24.08 24.37
CA VAL A 453 -11.12 25.50 24.26
C VAL A 453 -9.90 26.35 23.94
N ALA A 454 -10.10 27.40 23.15
CA ALA A 454 -9.11 28.42 22.86
C ALA A 454 -9.51 29.71 23.57
N ASP A 455 -8.62 30.31 24.36
CA ASP A 455 -8.86 31.66 24.89
C ASP A 455 -8.90 32.64 23.71
N SER A 456 -10.05 33.26 23.47
CA SER A 456 -10.11 34.38 22.55
C SER A 456 -9.26 35.50 23.11
N VAL A 457 -8.18 35.88 22.42
CA VAL A 457 -7.44 37.10 22.75
C VAL A 457 -8.43 38.26 22.71
N GLN A 458 -8.87 38.69 23.89
CA GLN A 458 -9.60 39.94 24.05
C GLN A 458 -8.62 41.03 23.64
N SER A 459 -8.89 41.66 22.50
CA SER A 459 -8.16 42.84 22.05
C SER A 459 -8.28 43.91 23.14
N SER A 460 -7.20 44.12 23.90
CA SER A 460 -7.05 45.31 24.74
C SER A 460 -7.20 46.55 23.86
N PRO A 461 -7.98 47.57 24.28
CA PRO A 461 -8.08 48.80 23.50
C PRO A 461 -6.74 49.53 23.57
N PHE A 462 -6.10 49.67 22.41
CA PHE A 462 -4.99 50.61 22.22
C PHE A 462 -5.49 52.02 22.57
N ILE A 463 -4.97 52.60 23.65
CA ILE A 463 -5.09 54.02 23.94
C ILE A 463 -3.97 54.72 23.16
N SER A 464 -4.29 55.36 22.04
CA SER A 464 -3.35 56.19 21.30
C SER A 464 -3.32 57.61 21.88
N TRP A 465 -2.19 58.01 22.46
CA TRP A 465 -1.84 59.43 22.62
C TRP A 465 -0.70 59.69 21.66
N PHE A 466 -0.98 60.28 20.49
CA PHE A 466 -0.08 61.17 19.73
C PHE A 466 -0.77 61.60 18.43
N GLU A 467 -1.02 62.91 18.28
CA GLU A 467 -1.61 63.54 17.09
C GLU A 467 -0.58 63.65 15.95
N PRO A 468 -0.99 63.50 14.67
CA PRO A 468 -0.14 63.77 13.52
C PRO A 468 -0.07 65.27 13.20
N TYR A 469 1.15 65.79 13.03
CA TYR A 469 1.40 67.15 12.55
C TYR A 469 1.01 67.29 11.07
N TYR A 470 0.16 68.27 10.76
CA TYR A 470 -0.08 68.77 9.40
C TYR A 470 0.81 69.99 9.12
N CYS A 471 1.48 70.00 7.97
CA CYS A 471 2.19 71.17 7.44
C CYS A 471 1.18 72.21 6.90
N LEU A 472 1.38 73.49 7.23
CA LEU A 472 0.70 74.63 6.62
C LEU A 472 1.72 75.55 5.94
N ARG A 473 1.53 75.71 4.63
CA ARG A 473 2.06 76.66 3.64
C ARG A 473 3.56 76.89 3.51
#